data_AF-A0A7C9F308-F1
#
_entry.id   AF-A0A7C9F308-F1
#
_cell.length_a   1.000
_cell.length_b   1.000
_cell.length_c   1.000
_cell.angle_alpha   90.00
_cell.angle_beta   90.00
_cell.angle_gamma   90.00
#
_symmetry.space_group_name_H-M   'P 1'
#
loop_
_entity.id
_entity.type
_entity.pdbx_description
1 polymer ?
#
loop_
_entity_poly.entity_id
_entity_poly.type
_entity_poly.pdbx_seq_one_letter_code
_entity_poly.pdbx_strand_id
1 'polypeptide(L)'
;RLLLSMCYGLKSLLIPHSSKLKTLEFWRKVETGGMINVESSNLVRLCYYSCNENDTEAKRESSWPCNIHAMLSNLRTLELNDAAIRDETLAKLLPELALLEILTLCSCHLLENICIRSTRLKELALDDCDGLANVTVDSPNLNALYYSGHPDIMLVTTNVPPRCK
;
A
#
# COMPACT_ATOMS: atom_id res chain seq x y z
N ARG A 1 10.87 5.90 -15.32
CA ARG A 1 10.00 6.38 -14.23
C ARG A 1 8.83 7.12 -14.87
N LEU A 2 7.62 6.97 -14.34
CA LEU A 2 6.40 7.64 -14.80
C LEU A 2 5.78 8.29 -13.57
N LEU A 3 5.51 9.58 -13.66
CA LEU A 3 4.85 10.35 -12.62
C LEU A 3 3.50 10.79 -13.17
N LEU A 4 2.44 10.48 -12.43
CA LEU A 4 1.07 10.85 -12.72
C LEU A 4 0.60 11.81 -11.63
N SER A 5 0.26 13.03 -12.01
CA SER A 5 -0.20 14.05 -11.07
C SER A 5 -1.51 14.67 -11.53
N MET A 6 -2.46 14.87 -10.61
CA MET A 6 -3.75 15.52 -10.91
C MET A 6 -4.53 14.82 -12.05
N CYS A 7 -4.48 13.48 -12.09
CA CYS A 7 -5.11 12.69 -13.14
C CYS A 7 -6.61 12.46 -12.90
N TYR A 8 -7.40 13.54 -12.81
CA TYR A 8 -8.85 13.46 -12.62
C TYR A 8 -9.51 12.58 -13.70
N GLY A 9 -10.34 11.61 -13.28
CA GLY A 9 -11.08 10.74 -14.19
C GLY A 9 -10.28 9.60 -14.84
N LEU A 10 -9.00 9.39 -14.48
CA LEU A 10 -8.21 8.26 -15.00
C LEU A 10 -8.76 6.92 -14.49
N LYS A 11 -9.18 6.02 -15.38
CA LYS A 11 -9.77 4.71 -15.01
C LYS A 11 -8.84 3.52 -15.25
N SER A 12 -7.88 3.63 -16.15
CA SER A 12 -6.95 2.54 -16.45
C SER A 12 -5.64 3.08 -16.96
N LEU A 13 -4.57 2.36 -16.65
CA LEU A 13 -3.21 2.65 -17.09
C LEU A 13 -2.56 1.34 -17.53
N LEU A 14 -2.53 1.10 -18.84
CA LEU A 14 -1.80 -0.01 -19.42
C LEU A 14 -0.34 0.38 -19.62
N ILE A 15 0.59 -0.33 -18.99
CA ILE A 15 2.03 -0.16 -19.20
C ILE A 15 2.52 -1.36 -20.02
N PRO A 16 2.88 -1.18 -21.30
CA PRO A 16 3.30 -2.27 -22.16
C PRO A 16 4.45 -3.09 -21.57
N HIS A 17 4.44 -4.42 -21.77
CA HIS A 17 5.52 -5.31 -21.32
C HIS A 17 6.91 -5.00 -21.91
N SER A 18 6.98 -4.29 -23.03
CA SER A 18 8.24 -3.80 -23.62
C SER A 18 8.79 -2.57 -22.91
N SER A 19 8.02 -1.98 -21.99
CA SER A 19 8.40 -0.76 -21.31
C SER A 19 9.54 -1.01 -20.34
N LYS A 20 10.59 -0.18 -20.41
CA LYS A 20 11.68 -0.15 -19.43
C LYS A 20 11.26 0.51 -18.10
N LEU A 21 9.97 0.81 -17.93
CA LEU A 21 9.43 1.50 -16.78
C LEU A 21 9.54 0.63 -15.51
N LYS A 22 10.31 1.12 -14.53
CA LYS A 22 10.51 0.46 -13.23
C LYS A 22 9.76 1.10 -12.07
N THR A 23 9.39 2.37 -12.22
CA THR A 23 8.83 3.17 -11.13
C THR A 23 7.62 3.94 -11.62
N LEU A 24 6.51 3.79 -10.92
CA LEU A 24 5.25 4.49 -11.14
C LEU A 24 4.92 5.26 -9.86
N GLU A 25 4.64 6.55 -10.01
CA GLU A 25 4.31 7.41 -8.89
C GLU A 25 3.02 8.15 -9.18
N PHE A 26 2.07 8.05 -8.26
CA PHE A 26 0.87 8.86 -8.24
C PHE A 26 1.06 9.98 -7.22
N TRP A 27 0.89 11.21 -7.66
CA TRP A 27 1.01 12.41 -6.84
C TRP A 27 -0.32 13.17 -6.86
N ARG A 28 -0.83 13.52 -5.68
CA ARG A 28 -2.13 14.18 -5.44
C ARG A 28 -3.33 13.28 -5.73
N LYS A 29 -4.49 13.69 -5.18
CA LYS A 29 -5.77 13.01 -5.30
C LYS A 29 -6.07 12.70 -6.77
N VAL A 30 -6.18 11.42 -7.07
CA VAL A 30 -6.79 10.97 -8.31
C VAL A 30 -8.27 10.87 -7.98
N GLU A 31 -9.07 11.86 -8.37
CA GLU A 31 -10.53 11.72 -8.31
C GLU A 31 -10.95 10.74 -9.39
N THR A 32 -10.83 9.46 -9.05
CA THR A 32 -11.35 8.38 -9.85
C THR A 32 -12.67 8.03 -9.22
N GLY A 33 -13.77 8.25 -9.93
CA GLY A 33 -15.05 7.60 -9.60
C GLY A 33 -15.00 6.09 -9.86
N GLY A 34 -13.84 5.44 -9.66
CA GLY A 34 -13.50 4.07 -10.03
C GLY A 34 -12.06 3.70 -9.68
N MET A 35 -11.67 2.47 -9.95
CA MET A 35 -10.33 1.93 -9.66
C MET A 35 -9.39 2.22 -10.84
N ILE A 36 -8.08 2.47 -10.64
CA ILE A 36 -7.09 2.47 -11.72
C ILE A 36 -6.53 1.06 -11.84
N ASN A 37 -6.78 0.43 -12.98
CA ASN A 37 -6.12 -0.82 -13.33
C ASN A 37 -4.72 -0.51 -13.86
N VAL A 38 -3.68 -1.00 -13.18
CA VAL A 38 -2.28 -0.88 -13.62
C VAL A 38 -1.77 -2.25 -14.04
N GLU A 39 -1.55 -2.45 -15.33
CA GLU A 39 -0.98 -3.69 -15.87
C GLU A 39 0.49 -3.47 -16.24
N SER A 40 1.42 -4.14 -15.54
CA SER A 40 2.85 -4.00 -15.84
C SER A 40 3.71 -5.13 -15.26
N SER A 41 4.38 -5.92 -16.09
CA SER A 41 5.37 -6.91 -15.64
C SER A 41 6.70 -6.34 -15.18
N ASN A 42 7.04 -5.10 -15.53
CA ASN A 42 8.39 -4.57 -15.32
C ASN A 42 8.49 -3.64 -14.12
N LEU A 43 7.36 -3.31 -13.51
CA LEU A 43 7.29 -2.38 -12.40
C LEU A 43 7.92 -3.00 -11.15
N VAL A 44 8.80 -2.24 -10.51
CA VAL A 44 9.53 -2.64 -9.31
C VAL A 44 9.10 -1.79 -8.11
N ARG A 45 8.78 -0.52 -8.34
CA ARG A 45 8.36 0.42 -7.30
C ARG A 45 7.07 1.12 -7.71
N LEU A 46 6.10 1.13 -6.80
CA LEU A 46 4.86 1.88 -6.91
C LEU A 46 4.74 2.76 -5.69
N CYS A 47 4.55 4.05 -5.94
CA CYS A 47 4.32 5.02 -4.88
C CYS A 47 3.04 5.77 -5.15
N TYR A 48 2.33 6.04 -4.07
CA TYR A 48 1.14 6.86 -4.09
C TYR A 48 1.24 7.86 -2.95
N TYR A 49 1.12 9.14 -3.29
CA TYR A 49 1.15 10.25 -2.36
C TYR A 49 -0.11 11.08 -2.55
N SER A 50 -1.05 10.97 -1.63
CA SER A 50 -2.12 11.96 -1.49
C SER A 50 -1.61 13.11 -0.64
N CYS A 51 -1.96 14.34 -1.03
CA CYS A 51 -1.65 15.53 -0.23
C CYS A 51 -2.99 16.18 0.10
N ASN A 52 -3.51 15.93 1.30
CA ASN A 52 -4.73 16.58 1.78
C ASN A 52 -4.36 17.57 2.88
N GLU A 53 -3.81 18.73 2.51
CA GLU A 53 -3.56 19.81 3.48
C GLU A 53 -4.86 20.43 4.04
N ASN A 54 -6.04 20.12 3.50
CA ASN A 54 -7.28 20.86 3.79
C ASN A 54 -8.59 20.03 3.88
N ASP A 55 -8.56 18.69 3.84
CA ASP A 55 -9.81 17.91 3.84
C ASP A 55 -10.24 17.53 5.27
N THR A 56 -11.49 17.88 5.62
CA THR A 56 -12.17 17.44 6.83
C THR A 56 -12.44 15.93 6.80
N GLU A 57 -12.62 15.31 7.97
CA GLU A 57 -12.83 13.85 8.14
C GLU A 57 -13.85 13.25 7.16
N ALA A 58 -14.89 13.99 6.77
CA ALA A 58 -15.94 13.57 5.86
C ALA A 58 -15.52 13.36 4.38
N LYS A 59 -14.31 13.75 3.97
CA LYS A 59 -13.82 13.59 2.58
C LYS A 59 -12.81 12.46 2.38
N ARG A 60 -12.41 11.78 3.45
CA ARG A 60 -11.44 10.67 3.42
C ARG A 60 -11.95 9.40 2.72
N GLU A 61 -13.24 9.33 2.38
CA GLU A 61 -13.87 8.17 1.76
C GLU A 61 -13.53 7.93 0.28
N SER A 62 -12.78 8.83 -0.35
CA SER A 62 -12.42 8.67 -1.77
C SER A 62 -10.97 9.05 -1.96
N SER A 63 -10.10 8.06 -2.14
CA SER A 63 -8.89 8.14 -2.98
C SER A 63 -7.84 7.06 -2.63
N TRP A 64 -8.20 5.78 -2.67
CA TRP A 64 -7.21 4.77 -3.09
C TRP A 64 -7.67 4.19 -4.42
N PRO A 65 -6.99 4.50 -5.52
CA PRO A 65 -7.47 4.14 -6.84
C PRO A 65 -6.78 2.87 -7.36
N CYS A 66 -6.67 1.77 -6.63
CA CYS A 66 -5.96 0.62 -7.21
C CYS A 66 -6.59 -0.74 -6.87
N ASN A 67 -7.36 -1.31 -7.81
CA ASN A 67 -7.38 -2.76 -7.99
C ASN A 67 -6.21 -3.05 -8.92
N ILE A 68 -5.07 -3.47 -8.37
CA ILE A 68 -3.91 -3.80 -9.20
C ILE A 68 -3.96 -5.27 -9.56
N HIS A 69 -5.02 -5.64 -10.26
CA HIS A 69 -5.20 -7.03 -10.63
C HIS A 69 -4.47 -7.27 -11.94
N ALA A 70 -3.51 -8.19 -11.88
CA ALA A 70 -2.65 -8.69 -12.96
C ALA A 70 -1.33 -7.92 -13.20
N MET A 71 -0.26 -8.60 -12.79
CA MET A 71 1.14 -8.47 -13.23
C MET A 71 2.09 -7.54 -12.48
N LEU A 72 1.77 -7.05 -11.27
CA LEU A 72 2.81 -6.57 -10.33
C LEU A 72 3.72 -7.67 -9.74
N SER A 73 3.91 -8.76 -10.48
CA SER A 73 4.70 -9.91 -10.04
C SER A 73 6.16 -9.56 -9.74
N ASN A 74 6.67 -8.43 -10.25
CA ASN A 74 8.01 -7.94 -9.99
C ASN A 74 8.08 -6.75 -9.01
N LEU A 75 6.94 -6.36 -8.43
CA LEU A 75 6.92 -5.26 -7.48
C LEU A 75 7.66 -5.67 -6.20
N ARG A 76 8.64 -4.85 -5.81
CA ARG A 76 9.46 -5.01 -4.61
C ARG A 76 9.18 -3.93 -3.58
N THR A 77 8.69 -2.78 -4.01
CA THR A 77 8.45 -1.63 -3.12
C THR A 77 7.05 -1.07 -3.37
N LEU A 78 6.26 -1.00 -2.30
CA LEU A 78 4.95 -0.37 -2.26
C LEU A 78 4.94 0.72 -1.18
N GLU A 79 4.69 1.96 -1.58
CA GLU A 79 4.59 3.10 -0.67
C GLU A 79 3.22 3.76 -0.83
N LEU A 80 2.44 3.76 0.25
CA LEU A 80 1.12 4.37 0.31
C LEU A 80 1.13 5.48 1.34
N ASN A 81 0.88 6.70 0.91
CA ASN A 81 0.78 7.87 1.77
C ASN A 81 -0.61 8.51 1.63
N ASP A 82 -1.29 8.70 2.75
CA ASP A 82 -2.66 9.22 2.86
C ASP A 82 -3.63 8.43 1.96
N ALA A 83 -3.46 7.11 1.95
CA ALA A 83 -4.29 6.19 1.18
C ALA A 83 -5.56 5.83 1.95
N ALA A 84 -6.71 5.95 1.30
CA ALA A 84 -7.99 5.46 1.81
C ALA A 84 -8.11 3.93 1.68
N ILE A 85 -7.14 3.19 2.23
CA ILE A 85 -7.08 1.72 2.22
C ILE A 85 -7.61 1.15 3.53
N ARG A 86 -8.47 0.13 3.43
CA ARG A 86 -9.02 -0.63 4.57
C ARG A 86 -8.34 -1.99 4.70
N ASP A 87 -8.50 -2.61 5.86
CA ASP A 87 -7.92 -3.90 6.20
C ASP A 87 -8.21 -4.98 5.15
N GLU A 88 -9.46 -5.09 4.66
CA GLU A 88 -9.82 -6.14 3.70
C GLU A 88 -9.17 -5.91 2.33
N THR A 89 -8.98 -4.65 1.93
CA THR A 89 -8.33 -4.30 0.68
C THR A 89 -6.83 -4.61 0.76
N LEU A 90 -6.18 -4.25 1.88
CA LEU A 90 -4.77 -4.56 2.10
C LEU A 90 -4.55 -6.09 2.15
N ALA A 91 -5.42 -6.82 2.85
CA ALA A 91 -5.35 -8.28 2.97
C ALA A 91 -5.52 -9.01 1.62
N LYS A 92 -6.29 -8.45 0.68
CA LYS A 92 -6.42 -8.96 -0.69
C LYS A 92 -5.23 -8.60 -1.58
N LEU A 93 -4.67 -7.39 -1.39
CA LEU A 93 -3.57 -6.89 -2.21
C LEU A 93 -2.24 -7.60 -1.92
N LEU A 94 -1.89 -7.79 -0.65
CA LEU A 94 -0.56 -8.32 -0.27
C LEU A 94 -0.24 -9.70 -0.88
N PRO A 95 -1.16 -10.69 -0.92
CA PRO A 95 -0.91 -11.98 -1.57
C PRO A 95 -0.58 -11.88 -3.07
N GLU A 96 -1.06 -10.84 -3.77
CA GLU A 96 -0.77 -10.61 -5.18
C GLU A 96 0.66 -10.08 -5.41
N LEU A 97 1.27 -9.51 -4.36
CA LEU A 97 2.60 -8.91 -4.38
C LEU A 97 3.66 -9.87 -3.84
N ALA A 98 3.76 -11.07 -4.42
CA ALA A 98 4.60 -12.16 -3.93
C ALA A 98 6.12 -11.86 -3.87
N LEU A 99 6.58 -10.79 -4.55
CA LEU A 99 7.97 -10.32 -4.53
C LEU A 99 8.19 -9.06 -3.68
N LEU A 100 7.18 -8.61 -2.91
CA LEU A 100 7.28 -7.39 -2.11
C LEU A 100 8.34 -7.54 -1.01
N GLU A 101 9.30 -6.63 -1.01
CA GLU A 101 10.40 -6.56 -0.04
C GLU A 101 10.24 -5.37 0.91
N ILE A 102 9.58 -4.29 0.47
CA ILE A 102 9.39 -3.06 1.23
C ILE A 102 7.93 -2.65 1.16
N LEU A 103 7.30 -2.49 2.33
CA LEU A 103 5.95 -1.94 2.49
C LEU A 103 6.00 -0.71 3.40
N THR A 104 5.56 0.43 2.89
CA THR A 104 5.41 1.67 3.66
C THR A 104 3.96 2.11 3.61
N LEU A 105 3.35 2.27 4.79
CA LEU A 105 2.01 2.81 4.98
C LEU A 105 2.16 4.05 5.86
N CYS A 106 1.80 5.21 5.31
CA CYS A 106 1.92 6.50 5.98
C CYS A 106 0.56 7.22 5.93
N SER A 107 0.07 7.73 7.06
CA SER A 107 -1.22 8.42 7.15
C SER A 107 -2.39 7.58 6.59
N CYS A 108 -2.35 6.25 6.73
CA CYS A 108 -3.42 5.34 6.28
C CYS A 108 -4.45 5.13 7.40
N HIS A 109 -5.24 6.18 7.69
CA HIS A 109 -6.09 6.23 8.89
C HIS A 109 -7.33 5.32 8.90
N LEU A 110 -7.64 4.64 7.77
CA LEU A 110 -8.75 3.68 7.68
C LEU A 110 -8.33 2.25 7.99
N LEU A 111 -7.05 2.01 8.31
CA LEU A 111 -6.56 0.72 8.76
C LEU A 111 -6.75 0.59 10.26
N GLU A 112 -7.24 -0.57 10.71
CA GLU A 112 -7.50 -0.83 12.13
C GLU A 112 -6.78 -2.11 12.59
N ASN A 113 -6.95 -3.20 11.86
CA ASN A 113 -6.51 -4.55 12.24
C ASN A 113 -5.79 -5.22 11.06
N ILE A 114 -4.48 -5.00 10.95
CA ILE A 114 -3.69 -5.52 9.83
C ILE A 114 -2.96 -6.81 10.19
N CYS A 115 -3.04 -7.78 9.28
CA CYS A 115 -2.27 -9.02 9.34
C CYS A 115 -1.41 -9.14 8.08
N ILE A 116 -0.09 -8.99 8.24
CA ILE A 116 0.88 -9.07 7.16
C ILE A 116 1.55 -10.43 7.20
N ARG A 117 1.40 -11.22 6.13
CA ARG A 117 2.11 -12.49 5.95
C ARG A 117 2.95 -12.44 4.70
N SER A 118 4.27 -12.58 4.83
CA SER A 118 5.16 -12.56 3.67
C SER A 118 6.47 -13.26 3.96
N THR A 119 6.91 -14.13 3.06
CA THR A 119 8.24 -14.75 3.14
C THR A 119 9.34 -13.88 2.53
N ARG A 120 9.04 -12.69 1.99
CA ARG A 120 10.02 -11.83 1.32
C ARG A 120 10.12 -10.41 1.84
N LEU A 121 9.14 -9.98 2.64
CA LEU A 121 9.16 -8.65 3.22
C LEU A 121 10.39 -8.50 4.12
N LYS A 122 11.18 -7.46 3.87
CA LYS A 122 12.41 -7.11 4.59
C LYS A 122 12.21 -5.86 5.43
N GLU A 123 11.38 -4.94 4.95
CA GLU A 123 11.15 -3.64 5.60
C GLU A 123 9.65 -3.35 5.66
N LEU A 124 9.19 -2.99 6.85
CA LEU A 124 7.84 -2.52 7.10
C LEU A 124 7.92 -1.17 7.81
N ALA A 125 7.29 -0.16 7.23
CA ALA A 125 7.12 1.16 7.86
C ALA A 125 5.63 1.48 8.01
N LEU A 126 5.24 1.80 9.23
CA LEU A 126 3.91 2.26 9.61
C LEU A 126 4.08 3.63 10.28
N ASP A 127 3.55 4.68 9.65
CA ASP A 127 3.74 6.05 10.13
C ASP A 127 2.42 6.79 10.13
N ASP A 128 2.07 7.47 11.22
CA ASP A 128 0.88 8.32 11.31
C ASP A 128 -0.44 7.60 10.94
N CYS A 129 -0.49 6.28 11.13
CA CYS A 129 -1.67 5.47 10.85
C CYS A 129 -2.58 5.40 12.09
N ASP A 130 -3.22 6.53 12.44
CA ASP A 130 -3.94 6.70 13.72
C ASP A 130 -5.10 5.72 13.98
N GLY A 131 -5.67 5.14 12.93
CA GLY A 131 -6.74 4.15 13.07
C GLY A 131 -6.25 2.78 13.57
N LEU A 132 -4.94 2.50 13.49
CA LEU A 132 -4.42 1.18 13.81
C LEU A 132 -4.63 0.85 15.29
N ALA A 133 -5.23 -0.30 15.55
CA ALA A 133 -5.39 -0.90 16.86
C ALA A 133 -4.54 -2.16 17.00
N ASN A 134 -4.50 -3.02 15.97
CA ASN A 134 -3.79 -4.29 16.00
C ASN A 134 -2.95 -4.49 14.74
N VAL A 135 -1.69 -4.88 14.94
CA VAL A 135 -0.74 -5.20 13.86
C VAL A 135 -0.12 -6.55 14.14
N THR A 136 -0.39 -7.54 13.27
CA THR A 136 0.28 -8.84 13.30
C THR A 136 1.18 -9.00 12.09
N VAL A 137 2.46 -9.31 12.30
CA VAL A 137 3.44 -9.50 11.23
C VAL A 137 4.05 -10.89 11.32
N ASP A 138 3.80 -11.70 10.30
CA ASP A 138 4.35 -13.04 10.08
C ASP A 138 5.28 -12.96 8.85
N SER A 139 6.52 -12.51 9.10
CA SER A 139 7.52 -12.38 8.05
C SER A 139 8.91 -12.75 8.56
N PRO A 140 9.41 -13.96 8.25
CA PRO A 140 10.68 -14.45 8.80
C PRO A 140 11.92 -13.71 8.28
N ASN A 141 11.78 -12.94 7.19
CA ASN A 141 12.87 -12.19 6.57
C ASN A 141 12.80 -10.68 6.87
N LEU A 142 11.95 -10.27 7.81
CA LEU A 142 11.82 -8.87 8.21
C LEU A 142 13.07 -8.44 8.99
N ASN A 143 13.80 -7.49 8.42
CA ASN A 143 15.04 -6.95 8.97
C ASN A 143 14.83 -5.58 9.62
N ALA A 144 13.83 -4.82 9.16
CA ALA A 144 13.51 -3.50 9.68
C ALA A 144 12.00 -3.34 9.88
N LEU A 145 11.64 -2.83 11.05
CA LEU A 145 10.30 -2.39 11.39
C LEU A 145 10.37 -0.96 11.91
N TYR A 146 9.70 -0.04 11.24
CA TYR A 146 9.50 1.33 11.70
C TYR A 146 8.03 1.52 12.07
N TYR A 147 7.80 2.04 13.27
CA TYR A 147 6.48 2.40 13.75
C TYR A 147 6.52 3.80 14.37
N SER A 148 5.61 4.65 13.94
CA SER A 148 5.34 5.97 14.48
C SER A 148 3.83 6.19 14.43
N GLY A 149 3.20 6.42 15.59
CA GLY A 149 1.75 6.48 15.73
C GLY A 149 1.33 6.37 17.19
N HIS A 150 0.05 6.04 17.42
CA HIS A 150 -0.51 5.97 18.77
C HIS A 150 0.22 4.93 19.65
N PRO A 151 0.58 5.26 20.91
CA PRO A 151 1.35 4.35 21.76
C PRO A 151 0.58 3.09 22.18
N ASP A 152 -0.75 3.09 22.09
CA ASP A 152 -1.64 2.01 22.58
C ASP A 152 -1.87 0.86 21.59
N ILE A 153 -1.11 0.80 20.49
CA ILE A 153 -1.28 -0.30 19.52
C ILE A 153 -0.75 -1.64 20.05
N MET A 154 -1.45 -2.72 19.71
CA MET A 154 -0.92 -4.06 19.90
C MET A 154 -0.15 -4.48 18.66
N LEU A 155 1.19 -4.43 18.74
CA LEU A 155 2.09 -4.90 17.69
C LEU A 155 2.69 -6.26 18.06
N VAL A 156 2.40 -7.27 17.24
CA VAL A 156 2.91 -8.63 17.40
C VAL A 156 3.72 -9.03 16.18
N THR A 157 5.02 -9.23 16.36
CA THR A 157 5.89 -9.85 15.36
C THR A 157 6.05 -11.33 15.69
N THR A 158 5.68 -12.20 14.77
CA THR A 158 5.75 -13.63 14.99
C THR A 158 6.68 -14.28 13.96
N ASN A 159 7.75 -14.90 14.45
CA ASN A 159 8.54 -15.87 13.66
C ASN A 159 7.91 -17.28 13.70
N VAL A 160 6.75 -17.41 14.33
CA VAL A 160 6.00 -18.65 14.54
C VAL A 160 4.56 -18.36 14.14
N PRO A 161 3.92 -19.11 13.23
CA PRO A 161 2.62 -18.72 12.70
C PRO A 161 1.59 -18.52 13.83
N PRO A 162 1.02 -17.32 14.00
CA PRO A 162 -0.09 -17.14 14.93
C PRO A 162 -1.32 -17.79 14.29
N ARG A 163 -2.06 -18.53 15.11
CA ARG A 163 -3.39 -19.04 14.78
C ARG A 163 -4.33 -17.85 14.65
N CYS A 164 -4.49 -17.35 13.44
CA CYS A 164 -5.62 -16.49 13.11
C CYS A 164 -6.91 -17.32 13.20
N LYS A 165 -7.92 -16.78 13.87
CA LYS A 165 -9.29 -17.29 13.80
C LYS A 165 -9.96 -16.81 12.53
#